data_AF-A0A7S0P2C4-F1
#
_entry.id   AF-A0A7S0P2C4-F1
#
_cell.length_a   1.000
_cell.length_b   1.000
_cell.length_c   1.000
_cell.angle_alpha   90.00
_cell.angle_beta   90.00
_cell.angle_gamma   90.00
#
_symmetry.space_group_name_H-M   'P 1'
#
loop_
_entity.id
_entity.type
_entity.pdbx_description
1 polymer ?
#
loop_
_entity_poly.entity_id
_entity_poly.type
_entity_poly.pdbx_seq_one_letter_code
_entity_poly.pdbx_strand_id
1 'polypeptide(L)'
;NVLIGGAYVAQPVVWTSLYYVVTTGGGLPAGPYGLLGALEGISYLAVIGLVGASAFRKAATGSSSLPSRSAKHLSGLRAAEALSYLSVGAALVALLSLVADKGCVPNARPLVDYSAYLSVCDSDPGVFGL
;
A
#
# COMPACT_ATOMS: atom_id res chain seq x y z
N ASN A 1 -19.16 7.40 -4.81
CA ASN A 1 -19.26 6.08 -4.14
C ASN A 1 -18.16 5.12 -4.54
N VAL A 2 -17.88 4.88 -5.82
CA VAL A 2 -16.84 3.93 -6.25
C VAL A 2 -15.44 4.27 -5.70
N LEU A 3 -15.01 5.54 -5.77
CA LEU A 3 -13.71 5.97 -5.20
C LEU A 3 -13.60 5.70 -3.69
N ILE A 4 -14.63 6.08 -2.93
CA ILE A 4 -14.67 5.88 -1.47
C ILE A 4 -14.72 4.37 -1.13
N GLY A 5 -15.60 3.62 -1.80
CA GLY A 5 -15.73 2.18 -1.60
C GLY A 5 -14.45 1.43 -1.95
N GLY A 6 -13.82 1.75 -3.08
CA GLY A 6 -12.53 1.20 -3.48
C GLY A 6 -11.42 1.53 -2.49
N ALA A 7 -11.39 2.77 -1.99
CA ALA A 7 -10.42 3.18 -0.98
C ALA A 7 -10.57 2.44 0.35
N TYR A 8 -11.79 2.04 0.75
CA TYR A 8 -11.99 1.21 1.94
C TYR A 8 -11.64 -0.26 1.70
N VAL A 9 -12.00 -0.82 0.55
CA VAL A 9 -11.69 -2.22 0.20
C VAL A 9 -10.18 -2.44 0.03
N ALA A 10 -9.44 -1.43 -0.43
CA ALA A 10 -7.99 -1.50 -0.56
C ALA A 10 -7.26 -1.61 0.80
N GLN A 11 -7.85 -1.12 1.89
CA GLN A 11 -7.17 -1.05 3.20
C GLN A 11 -6.84 -2.41 3.80
N PRO A 12 -7.79 -3.36 3.95
CA PRO A 12 -7.45 -4.68 4.48
C PRO A 12 -6.43 -5.41 3.61
N VAL A 13 -6.45 -5.23 2.28
CA VAL A 13 -5.46 -5.82 1.37
C VAL A 13 -4.07 -5.25 1.63
N VAL A 14 -3.95 -3.92 1.71
CA VAL A 14 -2.68 -3.23 2.00
C VAL A 14 -2.17 -3.61 3.38
N TRP A 15 -3.02 -3.64 4.41
CA TRP A 15 -2.58 -3.96 5.78
C TRP A 15 -2.14 -5.41 5.90
N THR A 16 -2.83 -6.34 5.22
CA THR A 16 -2.40 -7.73 5.14
C THR A 16 -1.07 -7.82 4.40
N SER A 17 -0.89 -7.11 3.28
CA SER A 17 0.40 -7.02 2.58
C SER A 17 1.54 -6.55 3.48
N LEU A 18 1.34 -5.44 4.21
CA LEU A 18 2.35 -4.95 5.15
C LEU A 18 2.69 -5.99 6.22
N TYR A 19 1.69 -6.70 6.75
CA TYR A 19 1.91 -7.75 7.73
C TYR A 19 2.81 -8.86 7.17
N TYR A 20 2.60 -9.28 5.93
CA TYR A 20 3.48 -10.25 5.27
C TYR A 20 4.88 -9.66 5.07
N VAL A 21 4.98 -8.43 4.58
CA VAL A 21 6.26 -7.76 4.36
C VAL A 21 7.11 -7.73 5.63
N VAL A 22 6.53 -7.41 6.80
CA VAL A 22 7.29 -7.38 8.05
C VAL A 22 7.57 -8.77 8.65
N THR A 23 6.70 -9.75 8.43
CA THR A 23 6.86 -11.10 9.02
C THR A 23 7.71 -12.02 8.15
N THR A 24 7.46 -12.04 6.85
CA THR A 24 8.13 -12.93 5.89
C THR A 24 9.22 -12.26 5.08
N GLY A 25 9.22 -10.93 4.95
CA GLY A 25 10.15 -10.20 4.08
C GLY A 25 9.65 -10.02 2.63
N GLY A 26 8.44 -10.50 2.31
CA GLY A 26 7.81 -10.37 0.99
C GLY A 26 6.34 -9.94 1.05
N GLY A 27 5.81 -9.45 -0.07
CA GLY A 27 4.38 -9.15 -0.23
C GLY A 27 3.49 -10.39 -0.25
N LEU A 28 2.21 -10.22 -0.59
CA LEU A 28 1.29 -11.35 -0.75
C LEU A 28 1.80 -12.35 -1.81
N PRO A 29 1.52 -13.65 -1.65
CA PRO A 29 1.78 -14.61 -2.72
C PRO A 29 0.98 -14.21 -3.96
N ALA A 30 1.58 -14.37 -5.14
CA ALA A 30 0.94 -13.96 -6.39
C ALA A 30 -0.40 -14.68 -6.64
N GLY A 31 -0.57 -15.89 -6.08
CA GLY A 31 -1.76 -16.73 -6.24
C GLY A 31 -1.91 -17.28 -7.66
N PRO A 32 -2.97 -18.06 -7.92
CA PRO A 32 -3.23 -18.60 -9.25
C PRO A 32 -3.40 -17.46 -10.26
N TYR A 33 -2.71 -17.59 -11.40
CA TYR A 33 -2.67 -16.57 -12.46
C TYR A 33 -2.16 -15.18 -12.04
N GLY A 34 -1.52 -15.05 -10.86
CA GLY A 34 -1.03 -13.75 -10.37
C GLY A 34 -2.13 -12.80 -9.87
N LEU A 35 -3.36 -13.28 -9.67
CA LEU A 35 -4.50 -12.43 -9.33
C LEU A 35 -4.38 -11.77 -7.95
N LEU A 36 -3.79 -12.45 -6.97
CA LEU A 36 -3.58 -11.86 -5.64
C LEU A 36 -2.52 -10.78 -5.68
N GLY A 37 -1.44 -10.98 -6.44
CA GLY A 37 -0.42 -9.95 -6.67
C GLY A 37 -0.99 -8.73 -7.42
N ALA A 38 -1.84 -8.96 -8.43
CA ALA A 38 -2.53 -7.87 -9.12
C ALA A 38 -3.47 -7.08 -8.19
N LEU A 39 -4.21 -7.79 -7.33
CA LEU A 39 -5.09 -7.17 -6.34
C LEU A 39 -4.30 -6.34 -5.32
N GLU A 40 -3.17 -6.86 -4.84
CA GLU A 40 -2.23 -6.14 -3.97
C GLU A 40 -1.74 -4.85 -4.65
N GLY A 41 -1.24 -4.95 -5.88
CA GLY A 41 -0.76 -3.80 -6.65
C GLY A 41 -1.83 -2.73 -6.89
N ILE A 42 -3.04 -3.13 -7.30
CA ILE A 42 -4.17 -2.20 -7.48
C ILE A 42 -4.54 -1.52 -6.16
N SER A 43 -4.49 -2.24 -5.05
CA SER A 43 -4.80 -1.70 -3.73
C SER A 43 -3.78 -0.65 -3.29
N TYR A 44 -2.48 -0.88 -3.50
CA TYR A 44 -1.45 0.14 -3.28
C TYR A 44 -1.62 1.35 -4.19
N LEU A 45 -1.95 1.16 -5.48
CA LEU A 45 -2.23 2.25 -6.41
C LEU A 45 -3.46 3.07 -5.98
N ALA A 46 -4.50 2.44 -5.44
CA ALA A 46 -5.67 3.14 -4.91
C ALA A 46 -5.31 4.02 -3.70
N VAL A 47 -4.52 3.48 -2.75
CA VAL A 47 -4.06 4.22 -1.57
C VAL A 47 -3.15 5.38 -1.95
N ILE A 48 -2.09 5.13 -2.72
CA ILE A 48 -1.13 6.15 -3.16
C ILE A 48 -1.80 7.15 -4.09
N GLY A 49 -2.71 6.72 -4.96
CA GLY A 49 -3.47 7.59 -5.85
C GLY A 49 -4.34 8.58 -5.07
N LEU A 50 -4.97 8.14 -3.98
CA LEU A 50 -5.75 9.04 -3.11
C LEU A 50 -4.85 10.07 -2.40
N VAL A 51 -3.73 9.61 -1.82
CA VAL A 51 -2.75 10.48 -1.15
C VAL A 51 -2.12 11.46 -2.14
N GLY A 52 -1.72 10.99 -3.31
CA GLY A 52 -1.13 11.78 -4.38
C GLY A 52 -2.10 12.81 -4.94
N ALA A 53 -3.37 12.45 -5.15
CA ALA A 53 -4.40 13.39 -5.57
C ALA A 53 -4.64 14.48 -4.53
N SER A 54 -4.64 14.15 -3.24
CA SER A 54 -4.73 15.15 -2.16
C SER A 54 -3.52 16.08 -2.15
N ALA A 55 -2.30 15.52 -2.20
CA ALA A 55 -1.06 16.28 -2.20
C ALA A 55 -0.95 17.20 -3.42
N PHE A 56 -1.30 16.71 -4.62
CA PHE A 56 -1.31 17.49 -5.85
C PHE A 56 -2.30 18.66 -5.76
N ARG A 57 -3.50 18.42 -5.21
CA ARG A 57 -4.50 19.47 -4.99
C ARG A 57 -4.00 20.52 -4.00
N LYS A 58 -3.33 20.11 -2.94
CA LYS A 58 -2.71 21.02 -1.98
C LYS A 58 -1.69 21.93 -2.66
N ALA A 59 -0.84 21.37 -3.51
CA ALA A 59 0.16 22.13 -4.26
C ALA A 59 -0.47 23.06 -5.31
N ALA A 60 -1.50 22.60 -6.03
CA ALA A 60 -2.11 23.34 -7.14
C ALA A 60 -3.13 24.41 -6.70
N THR A 61 -3.85 24.18 -5.60
CA THR A 61 -5.01 25.00 -5.19
C THR A 61 -4.95 25.51 -3.75
N GLY A 62 -3.92 25.15 -2.97
CA GLY A 62 -3.81 25.48 -1.54
C GLY A 62 -4.78 24.72 -0.63
N SER A 63 -5.68 23.91 -1.18
CA SER A 63 -6.67 23.14 -0.42
C SER A 63 -6.16 21.74 -0.10
N SER A 64 -6.15 21.38 1.18
CA SER A 64 -5.58 20.11 1.70
C SER A 64 -6.57 18.93 1.72
N SER A 65 -7.66 18.98 0.94
CA SER A 65 -8.61 17.88 0.88
C SER A 65 -9.29 17.81 -0.49
N LEU A 66 -9.59 16.59 -0.93
CA LEU A 66 -10.29 16.37 -2.19
C LEU A 66 -11.68 17.03 -2.19
N PRO A 67 -12.15 17.50 -3.37
CA PRO A 67 -13.44 18.19 -3.49
C PRO A 67 -14.57 17.24 -3.13
N SER A 68 -15.39 17.62 -2.14
CA SER A 68 -16.59 16.89 -1.78
C SER A 68 -17.84 17.54 -2.38
N ARG A 69 -18.72 16.72 -2.94
CA ARG A 69 -19.99 17.13 -3.54
C ARG A 69 -21.17 17.14 -2.54
N SER A 70 -21.01 16.55 -1.35
CA SER A 70 -22.07 16.43 -0.33
C SER A 70 -21.49 16.14 1.07
N ALA A 71 -22.19 16.49 2.15
CA ALA A 71 -21.75 16.27 3.53
C ALA A 71 -21.43 14.80 3.86
N LYS A 72 -22.24 13.83 3.39
CA LYS A 72 -21.93 12.39 3.53
C LYS A 72 -20.70 11.96 2.73
N HIS A 73 -20.49 12.58 1.57
CA HIS A 73 -19.31 12.33 0.75
C HIS A 73 -18.05 12.95 1.39
N LEU A 74 -18.21 14.02 2.19
CA LEU A 74 -17.11 14.69 2.88
C LEU A 74 -16.56 13.83 4.01
N SER A 75 -17.43 13.29 4.88
CA SER A 75 -16.97 12.45 6.01
C SER A 75 -16.33 11.15 5.51
N GLY A 76 -16.95 10.48 4.54
CA GLY A 76 -16.44 9.23 3.98
C GLY A 76 -15.10 9.39 3.26
N LEU A 77 -14.94 10.48 2.49
CA LEU A 77 -13.69 10.73 1.75
C LEU A 77 -12.54 11.17 2.66
N ARG A 78 -12.82 12.00 3.67
CA ARG A 78 -11.79 12.41 4.64
C ARG A 78 -11.30 11.24 5.49
N ALA A 79 -12.21 10.35 5.89
CA ALA A 79 -11.83 9.14 6.61
C ALA A 79 -10.98 8.20 5.72
N ALA A 80 -11.36 8.01 4.46
CA ALA A 80 -10.57 7.23 3.51
C ALA A 80 -9.18 7.86 3.25
N GLU A 81 -9.11 9.18 3.11
CA GLU A 81 -7.86 9.92 2.94
C GLU A 81 -6.95 9.78 4.16
N ALA A 82 -7.47 9.98 5.37
CA ALA A 82 -6.71 9.81 6.61
C ALA A 82 -6.17 8.39 6.77
N LEU A 83 -6.99 7.38 6.42
CA LEU A 83 -6.60 5.99 6.48
C LEU A 83 -5.52 5.66 5.44
N SER A 84 -5.58 6.26 4.25
CA SER A 84 -4.52 6.15 3.25
C SER A 84 -3.21 6.82 3.67
N TYR A 85 -3.26 7.96 4.36
CA TYR A 85 -2.05 8.54 4.95
C TYR A 85 -1.46 7.63 6.03
N LEU A 86 -2.32 7.01 6.86
CA LEU A 86 -1.88 6.05 7.87
C LEU A 86 -1.20 4.84 7.23
N SER A 87 -1.79 4.25 6.18
CA SER A 87 -1.21 3.08 5.52
C SER A 87 0.10 3.39 4.80
N VAL A 88 0.24 4.59 4.20
CA VAL A 88 1.54 5.05 3.67
C VAL A 88 2.57 5.22 4.79
N GLY A 89 2.19 5.79 5.92
CA GLY A 89 3.06 5.91 7.10
C GLY A 89 3.48 4.54 7.63
N ALA A 90 2.55 3.60 7.75
CA ALA A 90 2.83 2.23 8.16
C ALA A 90 3.75 1.52 7.16
N ALA A 91 3.60 1.76 5.85
CA ALA A 91 4.46 1.15 4.84
C ALA A 91 5.90 1.68 4.94
N LEU A 92 6.06 2.97 5.19
CA LEU A 92 7.36 3.56 5.47
C LEU A 92 7.98 2.99 6.75
N VAL A 93 7.19 2.86 7.82
CA VAL A 93 7.65 2.25 9.08
C VAL A 93 8.05 0.79 8.87
N ALA A 94 7.27 0.00 8.12
CA ALA A 94 7.59 -1.38 7.79
C ALA A 94 8.91 -1.49 7.05
N LEU A 95 9.12 -0.64 6.03
CA LEU A 95 10.37 -0.58 5.29
C LEU A 95 11.54 -0.20 6.20
N LEU A 96 11.39 0.85 7.02
CA LEU A 96 12.43 1.28 7.96
C LEU A 96 12.76 0.20 8.98
N SER A 97 11.76 -0.54 9.46
CA SER A 97 11.95 -1.64 10.42
C SER A 97 12.74 -2.79 9.78
N LEU A 98 12.43 -3.16 8.53
CA LEU A 98 13.19 -4.18 7.80
C LEU A 98 14.64 -3.76 7.54
N VAL A 99 14.85 -2.49 7.17
CA VAL A 99 16.19 -1.95 6.97
C VAL A 99 16.97 -1.89 8.29
N ALA A 100 16.32 -1.53 9.40
CA ALA A 100 16.95 -1.43 10.71
C ALA A 100 17.28 -2.81 11.32
N ASP A 101 16.36 -3.76 11.24
CA ASP A 101 16.47 -5.05 11.94
C ASP A 101 17.16 -6.11 11.09
N LYS A 102 16.86 -6.17 9.79
CA LYS A 102 17.37 -7.22 8.88
C LYS A 102 18.36 -6.71 7.84
N GLY A 103 18.55 -5.40 7.72
CA GLY A 103 19.46 -4.82 6.73
C GLY A 103 19.08 -5.14 5.29
N CYS A 104 17.81 -5.42 5.03
CA CYS A 104 17.31 -5.89 3.74
C CYS A 104 16.05 -5.13 3.30
N VAL A 105 15.80 -5.14 1.99
CA VAL A 105 14.62 -4.55 1.36
C VAL A 105 13.72 -5.67 0.82
N PRO A 106 12.39 -5.59 1.01
CA PRO A 106 11.46 -6.58 0.47
C PRO A 106 11.49 -6.56 -1.06
N ASN A 107 11.52 -7.74 -1.72
CA ASN A 107 11.60 -7.82 -3.19
C ASN A 107 10.25 -7.56 -3.88
N ALA A 108 10.27 -6.93 -5.06
CA ALA A 108 9.10 -6.67 -5.90
C ALA A 108 9.03 -7.60 -7.12
N ARG A 109 9.07 -8.92 -6.89
CA ARG A 109 8.89 -9.91 -7.97
C ARG A 109 7.44 -9.91 -8.47
N PRO A 110 7.19 -10.03 -9.77
CA PRO A 110 8.14 -10.26 -10.87
C PRO A 110 8.55 -8.99 -11.64
N LEU A 111 8.12 -7.79 -11.22
CA LEU A 111 8.23 -6.59 -12.05
C LEU A 111 9.67 -6.06 -12.13
N VAL A 112 10.38 -6.01 -11.00
CA VAL A 112 11.76 -5.51 -10.92
C VAL A 112 12.52 -6.32 -9.87
N ASP A 113 13.64 -6.94 -10.27
CA ASP A 113 14.57 -7.59 -9.35
C ASP A 113 15.82 -6.72 -9.21
N TYR A 114 16.06 -6.22 -8.00
CA TYR A 114 17.20 -5.38 -7.64
C TYR A 114 18.17 -6.10 -6.70
N SER A 115 18.07 -7.43 -6.59
CA SER A 115 19.00 -8.25 -5.80
C SER A 115 20.46 -8.15 -6.25
N ALA A 116 20.71 -7.73 -7.49
CA ALA A 116 22.07 -7.44 -7.98
C ALA A 116 22.68 -6.17 -7.37
N TYR A 117 21.88 -5.29 -6.77
CA TYR A 117 22.31 -3.96 -6.31
C TYR A 117 22.02 -3.71 -4.82
N LEU A 118 21.00 -4.36 -4.26
CA LEU A 118 20.55 -4.18 -2.89
C LEU A 118 20.40 -5.54 -2.20
N SER A 119 20.66 -5.58 -0.89
CA SER A 119 20.34 -6.74 -0.06
C SER A 119 18.82 -6.92 0.00
N VAL A 120 18.35 -8.07 -0.46
CA VAL A 120 16.93 -8.40 -0.51
C VAL A 120 16.59 -9.38 0.61
N CYS A 121 15.43 -9.21 1.24
CA CYS A 121 14.98 -10.14 2.28
C CYS A 121 14.65 -11.50 1.66
N ASP A 122 15.10 -12.58 2.29
CA ASP A 122 14.64 -13.93 1.95
C ASP A 122 13.18 -14.07 2.38
N SER A 123 12.29 -14.18 1.40
CA SER A 123 10.86 -14.36 1.63
C SER A 123 10.59 -15.78 2.12
N ASP A 124 10.22 -15.93 3.39
CA ASP A 124 9.66 -17.19 3.90
C ASP A 124 8.23 -17.34 3.32
N PRO A 125 7.84 -18.46 2.69
CA PRO A 125 6.53 -18.58 2.02
C PRO A 125 5.31 -18.35 2.93
N GLY A 126 5.50 -18.27 4.25
CA GLY A 126 4.45 -17.95 5.20
C GLY A 126 3.37 -19.02 5.32
N VAL A 127 2.37 -18.80 6.16
CA VAL A 127 1.33 -19.79 6.52
C VAL A 127 0.42 -20.18 5.33
N PHE A 128 0.44 -19.40 4.24
CA PHE A 128 -0.37 -19.63 3.03
C PHE A 128 0.48 -19.94 1.79
N GLY A 129 1.76 -20.28 1.98
CA GLY A 129 2.66 -20.69 0.92
C GLY A 129 2.30 -22.07 0.35
N LEU A 130 1.35 -22.10 -0.57
CA LEU A 130 1.16 -23.19 -1.53
C LEU A 130 1.99 -22.93 -2.79
#